data_AF-A0A9N9JK95-F1
#
_entry.id   AF-A0A9N9JK95-F1
#
_cell.length_a   1.000
_cell.length_b   1.000
_cell.length_c   1.000
_cell.angle_alpha   90.00
_cell.angle_beta   90.00
_cell.angle_gamma   90.00
#
_symmetry.space_group_name_H-M   'P 1'
#
loop_
_entity.id
_entity.type
_entity.pdbx_description
1 polymer ?
#
loop_
_entity_poly.entity_id
_entity_poly.type
_entity_poly.pdbx_seq_one_letter_code
_entity_poly.pdbx_strand_id
1 'polypeptide(L)'
;CGSGAWVLDCATEFQKSFFVGVDISPIFPQSIKPYNATFVQADLLSGLPFESNSFDIVHLSNMGTCFTEEEWRDNVIPEVIRLTKPDGWFESQEFIFKKFDVGPCQTRILASVRSYMSELGINVDFVEQMKDFLTKNTETLADVQETVVRRSVGCGSKLGNAYTDFSMPAL
;
A
#
# COMPACT_ATOMS: atom_id res chain seq x y z
N CYS A 1 2.99 -6.57 -2.12
CA CYS A 1 2.27 -7.33 -1.08
C CYS A 1 3.18 -7.78 0.08
N GLY A 2 4.49 -7.49 0.00
CA GLY A 2 5.46 -7.80 1.03
C GLY A 2 5.51 -9.28 1.35
N SER A 3 5.52 -9.59 2.64
CA SER A 3 5.41 -10.96 3.16
C SER A 3 4.08 -11.65 2.84
N GLY A 4 3.11 -10.96 2.24
CA GLY A 4 1.79 -11.51 1.94
C GLY A 4 0.87 -11.65 3.15
N ALA A 5 1.23 -11.11 4.32
CA ALA A 5 0.47 -11.27 5.57
C ALA A 5 -1.02 -10.93 5.41
N TRP A 6 -1.34 -9.76 4.82
CA TRP A 6 -2.73 -9.36 4.56
C TRP A 6 -3.49 -10.36 3.68
N VAL A 7 -2.85 -10.84 2.61
CA VAL A 7 -3.44 -11.82 1.68
C VAL A 7 -3.74 -13.14 2.40
N LEU A 8 -2.82 -13.59 3.26
CA LEU A 8 -2.97 -14.84 4.02
C LEU A 8 -4.06 -14.73 5.07
N ASP A 9 -4.11 -13.62 5.80
CA ASP A 9 -5.12 -13.35 6.82
C ASP A 9 -6.51 -13.29 6.20
N CYS A 10 -6.68 -12.50 5.13
CA CYS A 10 -7.96 -12.40 4.42
C CYS A 10 -8.37 -13.73 3.77
N ALA A 11 -7.44 -14.47 3.16
CA ALA A 11 -7.74 -15.78 2.59
C ALA A 11 -8.18 -16.79 3.66
N THR A 12 -7.63 -16.70 4.86
CA THR A 12 -8.00 -17.54 6.01
C THR A 12 -9.39 -17.18 6.56
N GLU A 13 -9.74 -15.90 6.62
CA GLU A 13 -11.04 -15.44 7.11
C GLU A 13 -12.17 -15.65 6.07
N PHE A 14 -11.91 -15.31 4.81
CA PHE A 14 -12.91 -15.30 3.73
C PHE A 14 -12.71 -16.47 2.76
N GLN A 15 -13.01 -17.68 3.21
CA GLN A 15 -12.79 -18.94 2.47
C GLN A 15 -13.54 -19.07 1.13
N LYS A 16 -14.55 -18.22 0.89
CA LYS A 16 -15.33 -18.18 -0.36
C LYS A 16 -14.79 -17.19 -1.39
N SER A 17 -13.81 -16.38 -1.01
CA SER A 17 -13.17 -15.38 -1.86
C SER A 17 -11.79 -15.84 -2.28
N PHE A 18 -11.29 -15.35 -3.42
CA PHE A 18 -9.94 -15.62 -3.90
C PHE A 18 -9.09 -14.36 -3.77
N PHE A 19 -7.85 -14.55 -3.34
CA PHE A 19 -6.90 -13.47 -3.09
C PHE A 19 -5.64 -13.65 -3.92
N VAL A 20 -5.18 -12.56 -4.51
CA VAL A 20 -3.94 -12.53 -5.28
C VAL A 20 -3.01 -11.49 -4.66
N GLY A 21 -1.85 -11.94 -4.17
CA GLY A 21 -0.78 -11.07 -3.72
C GLY A 21 0.21 -10.80 -4.84
N VAL A 22 0.55 -9.54 -5.07
CA VAL A 22 1.55 -9.14 -6.07
C VAL A 22 2.68 -8.40 -5.38
N ASP A 23 3.93 -8.76 -5.68
CA ASP A 23 5.12 -8.02 -5.23
C ASP A 23 6.24 -8.10 -6.26
N ILE A 24 7.09 -7.08 -6.32
CA ILE A 24 8.26 -7.07 -7.20
C ILE A 24 9.30 -8.11 -6.75
N SER A 25 9.33 -8.41 -5.45
CA SER A 25 10.25 -9.35 -4.83
C SER A 25 9.53 -10.61 -4.33
N PRO A 26 10.10 -11.81 -4.49
CA PRO A 26 9.45 -13.06 -4.09
C PRO A 26 9.59 -13.34 -2.58
N ILE A 27 9.29 -12.36 -1.73
CA ILE A 27 9.41 -12.47 -0.25
C ILE A 27 8.15 -13.03 0.41
N PHE A 28 7.10 -13.28 -0.37
CA PHE A 28 5.86 -13.92 0.07
C PHE A 28 5.97 -15.46 0.10
N PRO A 29 5.12 -16.16 0.89
CA PRO A 29 5.14 -17.62 0.97
C PRO A 29 4.85 -18.31 -0.37
N GLN A 30 5.72 -19.25 -0.75
CA GLN A 30 5.56 -20.04 -1.97
C GLN A 30 4.91 -21.41 -1.72
N SER A 31 5.12 -22.01 -0.55
CA SER A 31 4.77 -23.42 -0.29
C SER A 31 3.58 -23.63 0.64
N ILE A 32 3.47 -22.85 1.72
CA ILE A 32 2.41 -23.00 2.74
C ILE A 32 1.52 -21.76 2.68
N LYS A 33 0.30 -21.94 2.16
CA LYS A 33 -0.72 -20.89 2.02
C LYS A 33 -2.12 -21.49 1.87
N PRO A 34 -3.19 -20.73 2.17
CA PRO A 34 -4.57 -21.15 1.88
C PRO A 34 -4.79 -21.47 0.39
N TYR A 35 -5.71 -22.39 0.09
CA TYR A 35 -5.98 -22.82 -1.29
C TYR A 35 -6.53 -21.69 -2.18
N ASN A 36 -7.16 -20.69 -1.55
CA ASN A 36 -7.73 -19.51 -2.18
C ASN A 36 -6.77 -18.32 -2.24
N ALA A 37 -5.48 -18.51 -1.93
CA ALA A 37 -4.44 -17.49 -2.04
C ALA A 37 -3.43 -17.84 -3.14
N THR A 38 -3.18 -16.89 -4.04
CA THR A 38 -2.14 -16.97 -5.07
C THR A 38 -1.19 -15.79 -4.97
N PHE A 39 0.08 -16.00 -5.33
CA PHE A 39 1.08 -14.95 -5.33
C PHE A 39 1.75 -14.86 -6.69
N VAL A 40 1.99 -13.63 -7.15
CA VAL A 40 2.61 -13.33 -8.44
C VAL A 40 3.75 -12.36 -8.21
N GLN A 41 4.94 -12.72 -8.72
CA GLN A 41 6.04 -11.78 -8.77
C GLN A 41 5.88 -10.89 -10.01
N ALA A 42 5.64 -9.60 -9.82
CA ALA A 42 5.51 -8.63 -10.90
C ALA A 42 5.80 -7.21 -10.41
N ASP A 43 6.29 -6.39 -11.32
CA ASP A 43 6.45 -4.95 -11.11
C ASP A 43 5.18 -4.22 -11.55
N LEU A 44 4.60 -3.44 -10.64
CA LEU A 44 3.39 -2.65 -10.91
C LEU A 44 3.61 -1.60 -12.00
N LEU A 45 4.81 -1.01 -12.10
CA LEU A 45 5.12 0.02 -13.09
C LEU A 45 5.18 -0.56 -14.52
N SER A 46 5.48 -1.85 -14.62
CA SER A 46 5.54 -2.60 -15.88
C SER A 46 4.17 -3.13 -16.34
N GLY A 47 3.11 -2.91 -15.55
CA GLY A 47 1.79 -3.49 -15.77
C GLY A 47 1.68 -4.92 -15.25
N LEU A 48 0.50 -5.26 -14.72
CA LEU A 48 0.24 -6.56 -14.10
C LEU A 48 -0.41 -7.53 -15.09
N PRO A 49 -0.09 -8.84 -15.00
CA PRO A 49 -0.52 -9.85 -15.97
C PRO A 49 -1.96 -10.33 -15.72
N PHE A 50 -2.89 -9.39 -15.60
CA PHE A 50 -4.31 -9.66 -15.40
C PHE A 50 -5.14 -8.85 -16.38
N GLU A 51 -6.29 -9.40 -16.76
CA GLU A 51 -7.25 -8.73 -17.63
C GLU A 51 -7.89 -7.53 -16.93
N SER A 52 -8.41 -6.59 -17.72
CA SER A 52 -9.17 -5.47 -17.17
C SER A 52 -10.44 -5.96 -16.47
N ASN A 53 -10.89 -5.26 -15.42
CA ASN A 53 -12.08 -5.59 -14.65
C ASN A 53 -12.05 -7.01 -14.05
N SER A 54 -10.89 -7.45 -13.55
CA SER A 54 -10.72 -8.80 -13.00
C SER A 54 -11.04 -8.89 -11.51
N PHE A 55 -10.91 -7.79 -10.75
CA PHE A 55 -10.95 -7.79 -9.30
C PHE A 55 -12.11 -6.97 -8.75
N ASP A 56 -12.83 -7.52 -7.77
CA ASP A 56 -13.89 -6.80 -7.05
C ASP A 56 -13.29 -5.78 -6.06
N ILE A 57 -12.10 -6.07 -5.52
CA ILE A 57 -11.34 -5.19 -4.63
C ILE A 57 -9.87 -5.21 -5.04
N VAL A 58 -9.27 -4.04 -5.20
CA VAL A 58 -7.82 -3.84 -5.33
C VAL A 58 -7.32 -3.11 -4.10
N HIS A 59 -6.32 -3.66 -3.42
CA HIS A 59 -5.76 -3.11 -2.18
C HIS A 59 -4.26 -2.82 -2.36
N LEU A 60 -3.86 -1.57 -2.13
CA LEU A 60 -2.46 -1.16 -2.01
C LEU A 60 -2.16 -0.78 -0.56
N SER A 61 -1.01 -1.22 -0.05
CA SER A 61 -0.56 -0.84 1.29
C SER A 61 0.92 -0.51 1.33
N ASN A 62 1.24 0.60 2.01
CA ASN A 62 2.59 1.09 2.26
C ASN A 62 3.39 1.36 0.98
N MET A 63 2.74 1.87 -0.06
CA MET A 63 3.33 2.17 -1.38
C MET A 63 3.64 3.66 -1.56
N GLY A 64 3.28 4.53 -0.62
CA GLY A 64 3.40 5.99 -0.75
C GLY A 64 4.83 6.52 -0.96
N THR A 65 5.85 5.71 -0.66
CA THR A 65 7.27 6.05 -0.89
C THR A 65 7.94 5.18 -1.96
N CYS A 66 7.17 4.35 -2.66
CA CYS A 66 7.68 3.47 -3.70
C CYS A 66 7.69 4.14 -5.09
N PHE A 67 6.93 5.22 -5.26
CA PHE A 67 6.68 5.83 -6.56
C PHE A 67 6.78 7.35 -6.47
N THR A 68 7.24 7.96 -7.56
CA THR A 68 7.14 9.40 -7.83
C THR A 68 5.68 9.79 -8.12
N GLU A 69 5.37 11.09 -8.05
CA GLU A 69 4.03 11.57 -8.39
C GLU A 69 3.65 11.32 -9.86
N GLU A 70 4.65 11.30 -10.75
CA GLU A 70 4.48 10.96 -12.16
C GLU A 70 4.10 9.48 -12.32
N GLU A 71 4.82 8.57 -11.69
CA GLU A 71 4.51 7.14 -11.71
C GLU A 71 3.15 6.84 -11.07
N TRP A 72 2.77 7.54 -10.00
CA TRP A 72 1.42 7.44 -9.44
C TRP A 72 0.35 7.77 -10.48
N ARG A 73 0.54 8.87 -11.20
CA ARG A 73 -0.40 9.37 -12.21
C ARG A 73 -0.47 8.52 -13.45
N ASP A 74 0.69 8.12 -13.98
CA ASP A 74 0.79 7.59 -15.34
C ASP A 74 0.82 6.06 -15.36
N ASN A 75 1.17 5.41 -14.24
CA ASN A 75 1.28 3.95 -14.13
C ASN A 75 0.33 3.38 -13.07
N VAL A 76 0.47 3.80 -11.81
CA VAL A 76 -0.15 3.09 -10.67
C VAL A 76 -1.66 3.25 -10.65
N ILE A 77 -2.18 4.48 -10.65
CA ILE A 77 -3.63 4.71 -10.60
C ILE A 77 -4.34 4.17 -11.85
N PRO A 78 -3.85 4.39 -13.08
CA PRO A 78 -4.45 3.80 -14.27
C PRO A 78 -4.51 2.27 -14.20
N GLU A 79 -3.44 1.62 -13.73
CA GLU A 79 -3.38 0.17 -13.64
C GLU A 79 -4.35 -0.39 -12.59
N VAL A 80 -4.41 0.22 -11.41
CA VAL A 80 -5.37 -0.15 -10.37
C VAL A 80 -6.82 -0.01 -10.87
N ILE A 81 -7.13 1.08 -11.56
CA ILE A 81 -8.47 1.30 -12.14
C ILE A 81 -8.77 0.25 -13.21
N ARG A 82 -7.81 -0.02 -14.10
CA ARG A 82 -7.96 -1.04 -15.14
C ARG A 82 -8.30 -2.40 -14.55
N LEU A 83 -7.66 -2.77 -13.44
CA LEU A 83 -7.84 -4.07 -12.78
C LEU A 83 -9.16 -4.18 -12.01
N THR A 84 -9.67 -3.06 -11.50
CA THR A 84 -10.88 -3.01 -10.69
C THR A 84 -12.12 -3.12 -11.59
N LYS A 85 -13.06 -3.99 -11.23
CA LYS A 85 -14.35 -4.09 -11.92
C LYS A 85 -15.14 -2.78 -11.83
N PRO A 86 -16.09 -2.53 -12.76
CA PRO A 86 -17.13 -1.54 -12.52
C PRO A 86 -17.84 -1.85 -11.19
N ASP A 87 -18.10 -0.81 -10.39
CA ASP A 87 -18.66 -0.92 -9.02
C ASP A 87 -17.77 -1.67 -7.99
N GLY A 88 -16.54 -2.01 -8.36
CA GLY A 88 -15.52 -2.53 -7.46
C GLY A 88 -14.86 -1.44 -6.61
N TRP A 89 -14.02 -1.86 -5.67
CA TRP A 89 -13.37 -0.96 -4.71
C TRP A 89 -11.87 -0.92 -4.90
N PHE A 90 -11.30 0.28 -4.87
CA PHE A 90 -9.88 0.49 -4.66
C PHE A 90 -9.64 1.03 -3.25
N GLU A 91 -8.77 0.35 -2.50
CA GLU A 91 -8.33 0.77 -1.18
C GLU A 91 -6.82 1.04 -1.17
N SER A 92 -6.42 2.20 -0.62
CA SER A 92 -5.02 2.53 -0.36
C SER A 92 -4.83 2.77 1.14
N GLN A 93 -4.00 1.94 1.77
CA GLN A 93 -3.67 2.03 3.19
C GLN A 93 -2.21 2.46 3.36
N GLU A 94 -2.00 3.71 3.74
CA GLU A 94 -0.67 4.33 3.76
C GLU A 94 -0.30 4.94 5.10
N PHE A 95 1.00 5.06 5.34
CA PHE A 95 1.54 5.84 6.45
C PHE A 95 1.78 7.30 6.02
N ILE A 96 1.39 8.22 6.89
CA ILE A 96 1.67 9.65 6.70
C ILE A 96 2.97 10.00 7.43
N PHE A 97 3.93 10.58 6.71
CA PHE A 97 5.24 11.01 7.22
C PHE A 97 5.20 12.37 7.94
N LYS A 98 4.20 12.56 8.80
CA LYS A 98 3.97 13.83 9.51
C LYS A 98 4.55 13.82 10.92
N LYS A 99 5.03 14.99 11.34
CA LYS A 99 5.56 15.25 12.68
C LYS A 99 4.42 15.37 13.70
N PHE A 100 3.92 14.26 14.21
CA PHE A 100 3.04 14.30 15.39
C PHE A 100 3.78 13.75 16.61
N ASP A 101 4.09 14.62 17.57
CA ASP A 101 4.71 14.30 18.87
C ASP A 101 5.97 13.41 18.76
N VAL A 102 6.85 13.74 17.81
CA VAL A 102 8.10 13.02 17.57
C VAL A 102 9.26 13.59 18.39
N GLY A 103 10.00 12.72 19.07
CA GLY A 103 11.22 13.10 19.80
C GLY A 103 12.35 13.57 18.88
N PRO A 104 13.45 14.12 19.44
CA PRO A 104 14.55 14.68 18.65
C PRO A 104 15.24 13.66 17.75
N CYS A 105 15.39 12.40 18.18
CA CYS A 105 15.98 11.35 17.34
C CYS A 105 15.09 11.02 16.13
N GLN A 106 13.79 10.79 16.36
CA GLN A 106 12.84 10.49 15.28
C GLN A 106 12.72 11.68 14.32
N THR A 107 12.77 12.91 14.82
CA THR A 107 12.77 14.12 13.99
C THR A 107 13.95 14.15 13.04
N ARG A 108 15.15 13.78 13.51
CA ARG A 108 16.36 13.70 12.67
C ARG A 108 16.22 12.61 11.61
N ILE A 109 15.71 11.43 11.99
CA ILE A 109 15.47 10.33 11.05
C ILE A 109 14.49 10.75 9.96
N LEU A 110 13.33 11.31 10.32
CA LEU A 110 12.32 11.77 9.37
C LEU A 110 12.85 12.86 8.43
N ALA A 111 13.69 13.77 8.94
CA ALA A 111 14.33 14.79 8.11
C ALA A 111 15.31 14.16 7.10
N SER A 112 16.12 13.19 7.54
CA SER A 112 17.04 12.46 6.65
C SER A 112 16.29 11.64 5.60
N VAL A 113 15.23 10.92 5.98
CA VAL A 113 14.38 10.16 5.05
C VAL A 113 13.76 11.10 4.02
N ARG A 114 13.18 12.22 4.46
CA ARG A 114 12.59 13.21 3.56
C ARG A 114 13.60 13.79 2.56
N SER A 115 14.81 14.11 3.02
CA SER A 115 15.89 14.60 2.16
C SER A 115 16.25 13.56 1.09
N TYR A 116 16.49 12.33 1.52
CA TYR A 116 16.87 11.24 0.62
C TYR A 116 15.77 10.92 -0.40
N MET A 117 14.52 10.81 0.04
CA MET A 117 13.39 10.55 -0.86
C MET A 117 13.19 11.68 -1.88
N SER A 118 13.39 12.94 -1.45
CA SER A 118 13.32 14.07 -2.37
C SER A 118 14.42 14.03 -3.44
N GLU A 119 15.61 13.52 -3.13
CA GLU A 119 16.68 13.32 -4.13
C GLU A 119 16.30 12.25 -5.16
N LEU A 120 15.47 11.28 -4.78
CA LEU A 120 14.89 10.27 -5.68
C LEU A 120 13.65 10.77 -6.43
N GLY A 121 13.24 12.04 -6.24
CA GLY A 121 12.02 12.60 -6.83
C GLY A 121 10.72 12.12 -6.16
N ILE A 122 10.81 11.47 -5.00
CA ILE A 122 9.68 10.92 -4.26
C ILE A 122 9.20 11.95 -3.24
N ASN A 123 7.95 12.41 -3.40
CA ASN A 123 7.30 13.29 -2.44
C ASN A 123 6.67 12.49 -1.31
N VAL A 124 7.31 12.48 -0.14
CA VAL A 124 6.81 11.78 1.06
C VAL A 124 5.49 12.34 1.62
N ASP A 125 5.08 13.54 1.21
CA ASP A 125 3.80 14.15 1.59
C ASP A 125 2.70 13.88 0.56
N PHE A 126 2.98 13.17 -0.54
CA PHE A 126 1.99 12.88 -1.58
C PHE A 126 0.76 12.14 -1.03
N VAL A 127 0.95 11.26 -0.04
CA VAL A 127 -0.15 10.52 0.61
C VAL A 127 -1.20 11.47 1.19
N GLU A 128 -0.81 12.62 1.77
CA GLU A 128 -1.77 13.62 2.28
C GLU A 128 -2.59 14.29 1.17
N GLN A 129 -2.11 14.20 -0.07
CA GLN A 129 -2.76 14.76 -1.26
C GLN A 129 -3.46 13.70 -2.10
N MET A 130 -3.35 12.42 -1.73
CA MET A 130 -3.86 11.29 -2.52
C MET A 130 -5.36 11.40 -2.79
N LYS A 131 -6.17 11.77 -1.79
CA LYS A 131 -7.62 11.95 -1.97
C LYS A 131 -7.93 13.00 -3.05
N ASP A 132 -7.29 14.15 -2.93
CA ASP A 132 -7.43 15.27 -3.85
C ASP A 132 -6.94 14.90 -5.25
N PHE A 133 -5.84 14.16 -5.31
CA PHE A 133 -5.26 13.64 -6.54
C PHE A 133 -6.23 12.69 -7.26
N LEU A 134 -6.79 11.71 -6.55
CA LEU A 134 -7.78 10.77 -7.10
C LEU A 134 -9.06 11.49 -7.53
N THR A 135 -9.54 12.45 -6.74
CA THR A 135 -10.78 13.18 -7.08
C THR A 135 -10.62 14.05 -8.33
N LYS A 136 -9.43 14.64 -8.54
CA LYS A 136 -9.19 15.58 -9.65
C LYS A 136 -8.77 14.90 -10.95
N ASN A 137 -8.08 13.75 -10.87
CA ASN A 137 -7.44 13.12 -12.04
C ASN A 137 -8.20 11.90 -12.57
N THR A 138 -9.26 11.44 -11.89
CA THR A 138 -9.99 10.24 -12.30
C THR A 138 -11.50 10.47 -12.29
N GLU A 139 -12.07 10.65 -13.48
CA GLU A 139 -13.53 10.78 -13.68
C GLU A 139 -14.29 9.47 -13.42
N THR A 140 -13.57 8.34 -13.44
CA THR A 140 -14.14 6.99 -13.26
C THR A 140 -14.30 6.57 -11.81
N LEU A 141 -13.60 7.24 -10.87
CA LEU A 141 -13.71 6.95 -9.45
C LEU A 141 -14.88 7.74 -8.84
N ALA A 142 -15.81 7.03 -8.23
CA ALA A 142 -16.89 7.61 -7.44
C ALA A 142 -16.62 7.41 -5.94
N ASP A 143 -17.24 8.24 -5.10
CA ASP A 143 -17.24 8.11 -3.63
C ASP A 143 -15.85 8.00 -2.99
N VAL A 144 -14.94 8.92 -3.35
CA VAL A 144 -13.59 8.95 -2.76
C VAL A 144 -13.65 9.39 -1.30
N GLN A 145 -13.46 8.44 -0.39
CA GLN A 145 -13.44 8.66 1.05
C GLN A 145 -12.02 8.57 1.62
N GLU A 146 -11.79 9.23 2.76
CA GLU A 146 -10.53 9.19 3.47
C GLU A 146 -10.79 9.10 4.97
N THR A 147 -10.04 8.24 5.65
CA THR A 147 -10.02 8.15 7.11
C THR A 147 -8.60 8.23 7.62
N VAL A 148 -8.26 9.30 8.33
CA VAL A 148 -6.94 9.46 8.95
C VAL A 148 -6.99 9.05 10.42
N VAL A 149 -6.15 8.08 10.78
CA VAL A 149 -6.17 7.47 12.10
C VAL A 149 -4.83 7.65 12.78
N ARG A 150 -4.82 8.40 13.89
CA ARG A 150 -3.61 8.56 14.71
C ARG A 150 -3.42 7.35 15.63
N ARG A 151 -2.20 6.79 15.64
CA ARG A 151 -1.81 5.68 16.53
C ARG A 151 -0.44 5.96 17.15
N SER A 152 -0.29 5.60 18.42
CA SER A 152 1.00 5.65 19.11
C SER A 152 1.84 4.44 18.70
N VAL A 153 3.01 4.69 18.13
CA VAL A 153 3.99 3.64 17.83
C VAL A 153 4.57 3.11 19.14
N GLY A 154 4.61 1.78 19.31
CA GLY A 154 5.25 1.13 20.47
C GLY A 154 4.45 1.12 21.79
N CYS A 155 3.17 1.49 21.81
CA CYS A 155 2.36 1.52 23.05
C CYS A 155 1.48 0.28 23.25
N GLY A 156 1.87 -0.89 22.74
CA GLY A 156 1.16 -2.15 22.99
C GLY A 156 -0.18 -2.33 22.25
N SER A 157 -0.57 -1.39 21.40
CA SER A 157 -1.74 -1.57 20.53
C SER A 157 -1.45 -2.61 19.44
N LYS A 158 -2.44 -3.42 19.02
CA LYS A 158 -2.24 -4.47 18.00
C LYS A 158 -1.57 -3.96 16.73
N LEU A 159 -1.99 -2.79 16.23
CA LEU A 159 -1.40 -2.13 15.06
C LEU A 159 -0.02 -1.52 15.34
N GLY A 160 0.17 -0.95 16.54
CA GLY A 160 1.47 -0.41 16.94
C GLY A 160 2.54 -1.49 17.11
N ASN A 161 2.14 -2.68 17.57
CA ASN A 161 3.00 -3.86 17.66
C ASN A 161 3.31 -4.43 16.28
N ALA A 162 2.30 -4.56 15.40
CA ALA A 162 2.50 -4.97 14.02
C ALA A 162 3.45 -4.03 13.26
N TYR A 163 3.40 -2.72 13.54
CA TYR A 163 4.36 -1.76 13.00
C TYR A 163 5.78 -2.01 13.51
N THR A 164 5.99 -2.20 14.83
CA THR A 164 7.32 -2.55 15.36
C THR A 164 7.85 -3.85 14.80
N ASP A 165 6.99 -4.86 14.63
CA ASP A 165 7.38 -6.17 14.08
C ASP A 165 7.79 -6.06 12.60
N PHE A 166 7.14 -5.17 11.84
CA PHE A 166 7.48 -4.90 10.44
C PHE A 166 8.73 -4.01 10.28
N SER A 167 8.89 -3.00 11.14
CA SER A 167 9.95 -1.98 11.03
C SER A 167 11.25 -2.34 11.77
N MET A 168 11.20 -3.30 12.68
CA MET A 168 12.36 -3.83 13.41
C MET A 168 12.26 -5.36 13.46
N PRO A 169 12.45 -6.07 12.33
CA PRO A 169 12.67 -7.51 12.41
C PRO A 169 13.91 -7.72 13.29
N ALA A 170 13.74 -8.52 14.35
CA ALA A 170 14.71 -8.69 15.42
C ALA A 170 16.18 -8.72 14.92
N LEU A 171 16.98 -7.81 15.47
CA LEU A 171 18.45 -7.88 15.43
C LEU A 171 18.95 -9.13 16.16
#